data_AF-S8CM44-F1
#
_entry.id   AF-S8CM44-F1
#
_cell.length_a   1.000
_cell.length_b   1.000
_cell.length_c   1.000
_cell.angle_alpha   90.00
_cell.angle_beta   90.00
_cell.angle_gamma   90.00
#
_symmetry.space_group_name_H-M   'P 1'
#
loop_
_entity.id
_entity.type
_entity.pdbx_description
1 polymer ?
#
loop_
_entity_poly.entity_id
_entity_poly.type
_entity_poly.pdbx_seq_one_letter_code
_entity_poly.pdbx_strand_id
1 'polypeptide(L)'
;MSGNKFTSLKTLVIRNTDLNIWEVDDDARMSFPLLESLVLEGAKNLEISIDFGYILSLRAIHLNGCGERARISSRKLMRWIGGRCELYFDGKLDFEWCRM
;
A
#
# COMPACT_ATOMS: atom_id res chain seq x y z
N MET A 1 12.48 -19.49 9.25
CA MET A 1 12.25 -19.98 7.88
C MET A 1 12.57 -18.85 6.92
N SER A 2 13.55 -19.00 6.03
CA SER A 2 13.97 -17.98 5.07
C SER A 2 12.99 -17.96 3.88
N GLY A 3 11.77 -17.48 4.11
CA GLY A 3 10.79 -17.27 3.06
C GLY A 3 11.22 -16.12 2.14
N ASN A 4 11.11 -16.32 0.84
CA ASN A 4 11.65 -15.47 -0.23
C ASN A 4 11.41 -13.96 0.01
N LYS A 5 12.48 -13.26 0.37
CA LYS A 5 12.48 -11.81 0.58
C LYS A 5 12.77 -11.12 -0.75
N PHE A 6 11.90 -10.20 -1.14
CA PHE A 6 12.12 -9.33 -2.29
C PHE A 6 12.97 -8.13 -1.87
N THR A 7 14.23 -8.40 -1.49
CA THR A 7 15.11 -7.42 -0.82
C THR A 7 15.46 -6.20 -1.65
N SER A 8 15.28 -6.25 -2.97
CA SER A 8 15.56 -5.15 -3.89
C SER A 8 14.34 -4.64 -4.64
N LEU A 9 13.14 -5.16 -4.34
CA LEU A 9 11.92 -4.74 -5.03
C LEU A 9 11.50 -3.36 -4.56
N LYS A 10 11.51 -2.39 -5.48
CA LYS A 10 11.10 -1.00 -5.23
C LYS A 10 9.65 -0.73 -5.60
N THR A 11 9.10 -1.49 -6.55
CA THR A 11 7.73 -1.29 -7.04
C THR A 11 7.03 -2.62 -7.12
N LEU A 12 5.85 -2.69 -6.50
CA LEU A 12 4.97 -3.85 -6.58
C LEU A 12 3.68 -3.44 -7.27
N VAL A 13 3.34 -4.13 -8.35
CA VAL A 13 2.13 -3.90 -9.14
C VAL A 13 1.25 -5.13 -9.08
N ILE A 14 0.00 -4.97 -8.69
CA ILE A 14 -1.02 -6.02 -8.72
C ILE A 14 -2.20 -5.53 -9.54
N ARG A 15 -2.62 -6.35 -10.52
CA ARG A 15 -3.68 -6.01 -11.47
C ARG A 15 -4.80 -7.02 -11.44
N ASN A 16 -6.03 -6.56 -11.62
CA ASN A 16 -7.24 -7.35 -11.87
C ASN A 16 -7.33 -8.57 -10.94
N THR A 17 -7.30 -8.30 -9.64
CA THR A 17 -7.31 -9.34 -8.62
C THR A 17 -8.63 -9.35 -7.86
N ASP A 18 -9.10 -10.56 -7.54
CA ASP A 18 -10.26 -10.81 -6.69
C ASP A 18 -9.86 -11.00 -5.22
N LEU A 19 -8.62 -10.64 -4.86
CA LEU A 19 -8.16 -10.67 -3.47
C LEU A 19 -8.99 -9.70 -2.63
N ASN A 20 -9.45 -10.19 -1.47
CA ASN A 20 -10.23 -9.41 -0.51
C ASN A 20 -9.34 -8.86 0.62
N ILE A 21 -8.36 -9.64 1.05
CA ILE A 21 -7.48 -9.32 2.17
C ILE A 21 -6.04 -9.51 1.70
N TRP A 22 -5.18 -8.56 2.03
CA TRP A 22 -3.75 -8.72 1.93
C TRP A 22 -3.17 -8.87 3.34
N GLU A 23 -3.07 -10.11 3.80
CA GLU A 23 -2.33 -10.41 5.02
C GLU A 23 -0.84 -10.31 4.69
N VAL A 24 -0.17 -9.43 5.41
CA VAL A 24 1.29 -9.45 5.44
C VAL A 24 1.61 -9.99 6.83
N ASP A 25 2.28 -11.14 6.90
CA ASP A 25 2.78 -11.65 8.18
C ASP A 25 3.55 -10.53 8.91
N ASP A 26 3.70 -10.63 10.23
CA ASP A 26 4.35 -9.65 11.13
C ASP A 26 5.71 -9.09 10.60
N ASP A 27 6.29 -9.78 9.63
CA ASP A 27 7.51 -9.50 8.90
C ASP A 27 7.31 -8.79 7.54
N ALA A 28 6.22 -8.04 7.31
CA ALA A 28 5.99 -7.24 6.09
C ALA A 28 7.21 -6.44 5.62
N ARG A 29 7.89 -5.80 6.57
CA ARG A 29 9.14 -5.07 6.38
C ARG A 29 10.29 -5.97 5.91
N MET A 30 10.30 -7.24 6.31
CA MET A 30 11.31 -8.20 5.89
C MET A 30 11.06 -8.76 4.49
N SER A 31 9.80 -8.86 4.06
CA SER A 31 9.44 -9.33 2.72
C SER A 31 9.77 -8.29 1.65
N PHE A 32 9.58 -7.01 1.96
CA PHE A 32 9.75 -5.90 1.00
C PHE A 32 10.50 -4.69 1.61
N PRO A 33 11.74 -4.84 2.08
CA PRO A 33 12.43 -3.82 2.87
C PRO A 33 12.74 -2.52 2.12
N LEU A 34 12.75 -2.57 0.78
CA LEU A 34 13.05 -1.43 -0.10
C LEU A 34 11.87 -1.02 -0.98
N LEU A 35 10.64 -1.48 -0.67
CA LEU A 35 9.47 -1.13 -1.45
C LEU A 35 9.15 0.35 -1.28
N GLU A 36 9.14 1.07 -2.39
CA GLU A 36 8.90 2.51 -2.48
C GLU A 36 7.51 2.81 -3.02
N SER A 37 6.96 1.96 -3.90
CA SER A 37 5.66 2.17 -4.53
C SER A 37 4.82 0.90 -4.58
N LEU A 38 3.57 1.01 -4.13
CA LEU A 38 2.54 -0.01 -4.31
C LEU A 38 1.49 0.48 -5.32
N VAL A 39 1.25 -0.30 -6.37
CA VAL A 39 0.27 0.02 -7.40
C VAL A 39 -0.76 -1.09 -7.47
N LEU A 40 -2.02 -0.73 -7.25
CA LEU A 40 -3.18 -1.60 -7.42
C LEU A 40 -4.02 -1.10 -8.59
N GLU A 41 -4.29 -1.99 -9.53
CA GLU A 41 -5.15 -1.71 -10.68
C GLU A 41 -6.31 -2.71 -10.71
N GLY A 42 -7.55 -2.22 -10.65
CA GLY A 42 -8.74 -3.08 -10.74
C GLY A 42 -8.96 -4.00 -9.53
N ALA A 43 -8.33 -3.73 -8.38
CA ALA A 43 -8.51 -4.50 -7.15
C ALA A 43 -9.79 -4.04 -6.42
N LYS A 44 -10.95 -4.54 -6.85
CA LYS A 44 -12.27 -4.02 -6.43
C LYS A 44 -12.60 -4.28 -4.95
N ASN A 45 -12.11 -5.39 -4.40
CA ASN A 45 -12.48 -5.84 -3.05
C ASN A 45 -11.34 -5.76 -2.03
N LEU A 46 -10.14 -5.44 -2.48
CA LEU A 46 -8.93 -5.53 -1.67
C LEU A 46 -8.88 -4.45 -0.59
N GLU A 47 -8.60 -4.88 0.64
CA GLU A 47 -8.24 -3.99 1.74
C GLU A 47 -6.71 -3.91 1.88
N ILE A 48 -6.18 -2.70 2.07
CA ILE A 48 -4.76 -2.50 2.37
C ILE A 48 -4.53 -2.72 3.87
N SER A 49 -3.66 -3.68 4.22
CA SER A 49 -3.27 -3.88 5.62
C SER A 49 -2.51 -2.67 6.17
N ILE A 50 -2.72 -2.38 7.46
CA ILE A 50 -1.98 -1.35 8.19
C ILE A 50 -0.48 -1.69 8.32
N ASP A 51 -0.11 -2.96 8.17
CA ASP A 51 1.28 -3.43 8.31
C ASP A 51 2.20 -2.89 7.22
N PHE A 52 1.65 -2.46 6.08
CA PHE A 52 2.38 -1.71 5.06
C PHE A 52 3.05 -0.46 5.62
N GLY A 53 2.54 0.07 6.74
CA GLY A 53 3.14 1.21 7.37
C GLY A 53 4.49 0.90 8.05
N TYR A 54 4.79 -0.36 8.38
CA TYR A 54 6.11 -0.74 8.87
C TYR A 54 7.19 -0.71 7.77
N ILE A 55 6.79 -0.62 6.50
CA ILE A 55 7.69 -0.46 5.36
C ILE A 55 8.10 1.01 5.25
N LEU A 56 9.18 1.36 5.94
CA LEU A 56 9.67 2.76 6.03
C LEU A 56 10.08 3.38 4.68
N SER A 57 10.37 2.55 3.68
CA SER A 57 10.70 3.01 2.33
C SER A 57 9.47 3.36 1.49
N LEU A 58 8.25 2.98 1.92
CA LEU A 58 7.04 3.15 1.14
C LEU A 58 6.66 4.64 1.05
N ARG A 59 6.67 5.17 -0.17
CA ARG A 59 6.46 6.59 -0.49
C ARG A 59 5.18 6.85 -1.26
N ALA A 60 4.67 5.87 -2.00
CA ALA A 60 3.45 6.05 -2.77
C ALA A 60 2.57 4.80 -2.79
N ILE A 61 1.26 5.01 -2.71
CA ILE A 61 0.24 4.00 -3.00
C ILE A 61 -0.64 4.55 -4.12
N HIS A 62 -0.78 3.80 -5.21
CA HIS A 62 -1.66 4.13 -6.33
C HIS A 62 -2.82 3.13 -6.39
N LEU A 63 -4.04 3.64 -6.33
CA LEU A 63 -5.27 2.89 -6.44
C LEU A 63 -5.99 3.31 -7.72
N ASN A 64 -5.92 2.48 -8.76
CA ASN A 64 -6.55 2.78 -10.06
C ASN A 64 -7.67 1.77 -10.33
N GLY A 65 -8.91 2.24 -10.47
CA GLY A 65 -10.08 1.38 -10.67
C GLY A 65 -10.36 0.43 -9.49
N CYS A 66 -9.84 0.76 -8.29
CA CYS A 66 -10.06 0.01 -7.06
C CYS A 66 -11.38 0.43 -6.39
N GLY A 67 -11.91 -0.43 -5.50
CA GLY A 67 -13.14 -0.13 -4.77
C GLY A 67 -12.93 0.80 -3.58
N GLU A 68 -14.04 1.28 -3.01
CA GLU A 68 -14.04 2.16 -1.84
C GLU A 68 -13.39 1.51 -0.61
N ARG A 69 -13.41 0.17 -0.50
CA ARG A 69 -12.70 -0.58 0.54
C ARG A 69 -11.18 -0.32 0.53
N ALA A 70 -10.56 -0.37 -0.65
CA ALA A 70 -9.14 -0.09 -0.82
C ALA A 70 -8.83 1.37 -0.44
N ARG A 71 -9.71 2.30 -0.83
CA ARG A 71 -9.56 3.73 -0.53
C ARG A 71 -9.66 4.01 0.97
N ILE A 72 -10.68 3.49 1.65
CA ILE A 72 -10.89 3.69 3.09
C ILE A 72 -9.73 3.13 3.91
N SER A 73 -9.31 1.90 3.63
CA SER A 73 -8.19 1.27 4.34
C SER A 73 -6.87 2.00 4.09
N SER A 74 -6.60 2.40 2.85
CA SER A 74 -5.42 3.20 2.53
C SER A 74 -5.41 4.53 3.29
N ARG A 75 -6.55 5.24 3.39
CA ARG A 75 -6.64 6.46 4.20
C ARG A 75 -6.37 6.22 5.69
N LYS A 76 -6.83 5.10 6.25
CA LYS A 76 -6.50 4.71 7.63
C LYS A 76 -5.00 4.49 7.80
N LEU A 77 -4.38 3.77 6.86
CA LEU A 77 -2.94 3.59 6.82
C LEU A 77 -2.20 4.93 6.74
N MET A 78 -2.62 5.85 5.86
CA MET A 78 -2.03 7.19 5.69
C MET A 78 -2.05 8.00 6.99
N ARG A 79 -3.13 7.91 7.77
CA ARG A 79 -3.24 8.56 9.09
C ARG A 79 -2.25 7.97 10.08
N TRP A 80 -2.03 6.66 10.06
CA TRP A 80 -1.08 5.98 10.95
C TRP A 80 0.38 6.31 10.59
N ILE A 81 0.75 6.35 9.30
CA ILE A 81 2.14 6.63 8.88
C ILE A 81 2.57 8.09 8.91
N GLY A 82 1.68 9.04 9.22
CA GLY A 82 2.09 10.42 9.45
C GLY A 82 2.47 11.23 8.21
N GLY A 83 2.00 10.85 7.01
CA GLY A 83 2.24 11.62 5.77
C GLY A 83 3.58 11.38 5.09
N ARG A 84 4.26 10.30 5.45
CA ARG A 84 5.47 9.82 4.78
C ARG A 84 5.20 9.18 3.41
N CYS A 85 3.94 8.96 3.08
CA CYS A 85 3.50 8.29 1.87
C CYS A 85 2.36 9.09 1.24
N GLU A 86 2.37 9.16 -0.09
CA GLU A 86 1.35 9.78 -0.92
C GLU A 86 0.31 8.73 -1.34
N LEU A 87 -0.97 9.11 -1.29
CA LEU A 87 -2.07 8.25 -1.74
C LEU A 87 -2.69 8.84 -3.00
N TYR A 88 -2.63 8.09 -4.10
CA TYR A 88 -3.29 8.42 -5.34
C TYR A 88 -4.51 7.52 -5.57
N PHE A 89 -5.62 8.13 -5.95
CA PHE A 89 -6.84 7.44 -6.37
C PHE A 89 -7.22 7.89 -7.78
N ASP A 90 -7.25 6.96 -8.73
CA ASP A 90 -7.47 7.21 -10.16
C ASP A 90 -6.60 8.35 -10.71
N GLY A 91 -5.31 8.30 -10.38
CA GLY A 91 -4.32 9.29 -10.79
C GLY A 91 -4.39 10.65 -10.07
N LYS A 92 -5.29 10.84 -9.12
CA LYS A 92 -5.41 12.08 -8.33
C LYS A 92 -4.91 11.89 -6.92
N LEU A 93 -4.19 12.87 -6.37
CA LEU A 93 -3.80 12.86 -4.96
C LEU A 93 -5.09 12.89 -4.11
N ASP A 94 -5.30 11.84 -3.33
CA ASP A 94 -6.53 11.61 -2.57
C ASP A 94 -6.43 12.14 -1.13
N PHE A 95 -5.21 12.36 -0.64
CA PHE A 95 -4.96 12.80 0.72
C PHE A 95 -3.78 13.76 0.78
N GLU A 96 -4.06 15.04 1.09
CA GLU A 96 -3.06 16.04 1.45
C GLU A 96 -2.99 16.13 2.98
N TRP A 97 -1.78 16.10 3.53
CA TRP A 97 -1.58 16.45 4.92
C TRP A 97 -1.80 17.95 5.09
N CYS A 98 -2.84 18.35 5.83
CA CYS A 98 -2.86 19.67 6.43
C CYS A 98 -1.62 19.78 7.32
N ARG A 99 -0.65 20.59 6.91
CA ARG A 99 0.41 21.09 7.79
C ARG A 99 -0.28 21.84 8.93
N MET A 100 -0.51 21.16 10.06
CA MET A 100 -0.76 21.83 11.34
C MET A 100 0.58 22.25 11.94
#